data_AF-A0A7S4CZ24-F1
#
_entry.id   AF-A0A7S4CZ24-F1
#
_cell.length_a   1.000
_cell.length_b   1.000
_cell.length_c   1.000
_cell.angle_alpha   90.00
_cell.angle_beta   90.00
_cell.angle_gamma   90.00
#
_symmetry.space_group_name_H-M   'P 1'
#
loop_
_entity.id
_entity.type
_entity.pdbx_description
1 polymer ?
#
loop_
_entity_poly.entity_id
_entity_poly.type
_entity_poly.pdbx_seq_one_letter_code
_entity_poly.pdbx_strand_id
1 'polypeptide(L)'
;SGGGTCDESANCHCDPGRFGMDCSGVCHSTANGDCNGPSAGVCHDGEHGNGTCTCTYGYWGLGCDKECRGTAQNPCSGHGLCSSGAQGTGECFQCDPGHYGADCGSPCTGSGPDGVCNGHGRCFDGPHGNGSCACLSGEETGTWAGAACTDCARGFYGQNCTGECQTCSGQ
;
A
#
# COMPACT_ATOMS: atom_id res chain seq x y z
N SER A 1 -3.39 1.39 44.65
CA SER A 1 -3.14 1.56 43.21
C SER A 1 -4.41 2.12 42.59
N GLY A 2 -4.32 3.23 41.83
CA GLY A 2 -5.46 4.13 41.55
C GLY A 2 -6.06 4.00 40.15
N GLY A 3 -6.34 2.77 39.70
CA GLY A 3 -6.72 2.51 38.32
C GLY A 3 -7.52 1.23 38.10
N GLY A 4 -8.20 0.76 39.13
CA GLY A 4 -8.95 -0.49 39.10
C GLY A 4 -9.27 -0.96 40.52
N THR A 5 -10.06 -2.03 40.61
CA THR A 5 -10.42 -2.69 41.87
C THR A 5 -9.81 -4.08 41.93
N CYS A 6 -9.09 -4.40 43.00
CA CYS A 6 -8.53 -5.73 43.19
C CYS A 6 -9.32 -6.51 44.24
N ASP A 7 -9.51 -7.81 43.98
CA ASP A 7 -10.14 -8.72 44.93
C ASP A 7 -9.14 -9.20 46.02
N GLU A 8 -9.65 -9.96 46.98
CA GLU A 8 -8.86 -10.51 48.10
C GLU A 8 -7.79 -11.53 47.66
N SER A 9 -7.87 -12.03 46.41
CA SER A 9 -6.90 -12.94 45.79
C SER A 9 -5.84 -12.21 44.97
N ALA A 10 -5.84 -10.86 45.01
CA ALA A 10 -4.97 -9.99 44.23
C ALA A 10 -5.17 -10.06 42.69
N ASN A 11 -6.33 -10.52 42.23
CA ASN A 11 -6.75 -10.30 40.84
C ASN A 11 -7.32 -8.89 40.73
N CYS A 12 -6.98 -8.17 39.67
CA CYS A 12 -7.32 -6.76 39.52
C CYS A 12 -8.18 -6.51 38.28
N HIS A 13 -9.38 -5.98 38.50
CA HIS A 13 -10.22 -5.42 37.45
C HIS A 13 -9.77 -3.98 37.15
N CYS A 14 -8.99 -3.82 36.09
CA CYS A 14 -8.50 -2.51 35.66
C CYS A 14 -9.61 -1.64 35.07
N ASP A 15 -9.53 -0.34 35.34
CA ASP A 15 -10.31 0.66 34.61
C ASP A 15 -9.92 0.63 33.12
N PRO A 16 -10.81 1.02 32.19
CA PRO A 16 -10.49 1.07 30.76
C PRO A 16 -9.20 1.87 30.48
N GLY A 17 -8.35 1.35 29.60
CA GLY A 17 -7.07 1.98 29.26
C GLY A 17 -5.93 1.70 30.25
N ARG A 18 -6.17 0.88 31.28
CA ARG A 18 -5.15 0.47 32.25
C ARG A 18 -4.86 -1.01 32.19
N PHE A 19 -3.61 -1.39 32.44
CA PHE A 19 -3.16 -2.76 32.28
C PHE A 19 -2.14 -3.22 33.32
N GLY A 20 -1.95 -4.54 33.36
CA GLY A 20 -1.01 -5.21 34.24
C GLY A 20 -1.63 -5.66 35.56
N MET A 21 -0.92 -6.52 36.29
CA MET A 21 -1.43 -7.20 37.50
C MET A 21 -1.85 -6.24 38.62
N ASP A 22 -1.38 -4.99 38.63
CA ASP A 22 -1.74 -3.95 39.60
C ASP A 22 -2.45 -2.74 38.98
N CYS A 23 -2.81 -2.84 37.69
CA CYS A 23 -3.41 -1.79 36.87
C CYS A 23 -2.62 -0.47 36.85
N SER A 24 -1.32 -0.51 37.09
CA SER A 24 -0.44 0.67 37.04
C SER A 24 -0.03 1.05 35.63
N GLY A 25 -0.07 0.11 34.69
CA GLY A 25 0.19 0.35 33.27
C GLY A 25 -0.91 1.21 32.64
N VAL A 26 -0.52 2.08 31.71
CA VAL A 26 -1.45 2.92 30.94
C VAL A 26 -1.20 2.71 29.47
N CYS A 27 -2.27 2.49 28.71
CA CYS A 27 -2.24 2.39 27.26
C CYS A 27 -1.56 3.59 26.61
N HIS A 28 -1.06 3.39 25.39
CA HIS A 28 -0.55 4.52 24.61
C HIS A 28 -1.70 5.46 24.24
N SER A 29 -1.77 6.63 24.87
CA SER A 29 -2.80 7.63 24.62
C SER A 29 -2.31 8.75 23.71
N THR A 30 -3.24 9.26 22.90
CA THR A 30 -3.05 10.40 21.99
C THR A 30 -4.07 11.49 22.30
N ALA A 31 -4.14 12.54 21.48
CA ALA A 31 -5.21 13.54 21.58
C ALA A 31 -6.63 12.96 21.38
N ASN A 32 -6.75 11.82 20.68
CA ASN A 32 -8.01 11.14 20.38
C ASN A 32 -8.35 9.99 21.35
N GLY A 33 -7.58 9.86 22.45
CA GLY A 33 -7.70 8.76 23.40
C GLY A 33 -6.68 7.64 23.14
N ASP A 34 -6.91 6.50 23.79
CA ASP A 34 -6.05 5.32 23.70
C ASP A 34 -6.01 4.78 22.28
N CYS A 35 -4.80 4.47 21.80
CA CYS A 35 -4.55 3.95 20.46
C CYS A 35 -5.17 4.81 19.35
N ASN A 36 -5.15 6.14 19.51
CA ASN A 36 -5.74 7.11 18.57
C ASN A 36 -7.27 6.98 18.41
N GLY A 37 -7.93 6.45 19.45
CA GLY A 37 -9.36 6.26 19.48
C GLY A 37 -9.82 4.98 18.77
N PRO A 38 -11.08 4.57 18.96
CA PRO A 38 -11.57 3.25 18.56
C PRO A 38 -11.62 3.04 17.05
N SER A 39 -11.56 4.09 16.24
CA SER A 39 -11.46 3.99 14.78
C SER A 39 -10.05 3.63 14.30
N ALA A 40 -9.02 3.97 15.07
CA ALA A 40 -7.63 3.81 14.69
C ALA A 40 -6.96 2.59 15.33
N GLY A 41 -7.34 2.24 16.56
CA GLY A 41 -6.83 1.05 17.23
C GLY A 41 -7.54 0.70 18.51
N VAL A 42 -7.20 -0.48 19.04
CA VAL A 42 -7.70 -1.02 20.30
C VAL A 42 -6.51 -1.32 21.20
N CYS A 43 -6.58 -0.87 22.45
CA CYS A 43 -5.54 -1.20 23.43
C CYS A 43 -5.75 -2.61 24.00
N HIS A 44 -4.65 -3.32 24.22
CA HIS A 44 -4.61 -4.52 25.06
C HIS A 44 -4.49 -4.13 26.53
N ASP A 45 -5.63 -3.74 27.12
CA ASP A 45 -5.77 -3.35 28.53
C ASP A 45 -6.20 -4.53 29.43
N GLY A 46 -6.45 -4.25 30.71
CA GLY A 46 -6.83 -5.26 31.71
C GLY A 46 -5.64 -5.92 32.42
N GLU A 47 -5.94 -6.81 33.37
CA GLU A 47 -4.95 -7.45 34.26
C GLU A 47 -3.80 -8.13 33.50
N HIS A 48 -4.14 -8.82 32.42
CA HIS A 48 -3.18 -9.52 31.54
C HIS A 48 -2.85 -8.74 30.27
N GLY A 49 -3.33 -7.50 30.17
CA GLY A 49 -2.98 -6.59 29.09
C GLY A 49 -1.51 -6.21 29.13
N ASN A 50 -0.98 -5.79 27.99
CA ASN A 50 0.42 -5.36 27.84
C ASN A 50 0.53 -3.88 27.41
N GLY A 51 -0.60 -3.18 27.30
CA GLY A 51 -0.65 -1.77 26.90
C GLY A 51 -0.35 -1.49 25.43
N THR A 52 -0.10 -2.53 24.63
CA THR A 52 0.15 -2.37 23.20
C THR A 52 -1.15 -2.13 22.44
N CYS A 53 -1.05 -1.48 21.29
CA CYS A 53 -2.19 -1.21 20.43
C CYS A 53 -2.25 -2.22 19.28
N THR A 54 -3.43 -2.77 19.02
CA THR A 54 -3.76 -3.36 17.72
C THR A 54 -4.36 -2.27 16.83
N CYS A 55 -3.67 -1.89 15.76
CA CYS A 55 -4.16 -0.86 14.84
C CYS A 55 -5.15 -1.43 13.83
N THR A 56 -6.18 -0.64 13.53
CA THR A 56 -7.04 -0.84 12.36
C THR A 56 -6.20 -0.73 11.09
N TYR A 57 -6.51 -1.53 10.07
CA TYR A 57 -5.83 -1.43 8.76
C TYR A 57 -5.89 0.02 8.25
N GLY A 58 -4.77 0.52 7.75
CA GLY A 58 -4.62 1.93 7.36
C GLY A 58 -3.93 2.79 8.42
N TYR A 59 -3.83 2.33 9.68
CA TYR A 59 -3.09 3.01 10.73
C TYR A 59 -1.83 2.24 11.15
N TRP A 60 -0.82 2.96 11.63
CA TRP A 60 0.45 2.37 12.08
C TRP A 60 1.11 3.19 13.19
N GLY A 61 2.16 2.62 13.77
CA GLY A 61 2.89 3.17 14.90
C GLY A 61 2.34 2.69 16.24
N LEU A 62 3.14 2.82 17.30
CA LEU A 62 2.84 2.25 18.63
C LEU A 62 1.47 2.70 19.19
N GLY A 63 1.02 3.90 18.83
CA GLY A 63 -0.27 4.47 19.22
C GLY A 63 -1.34 4.48 18.13
N CYS A 64 -1.09 3.88 16.96
CA CYS A 64 -1.97 3.94 15.79
C CYS A 64 -2.32 5.37 15.35
N ASP A 65 -1.42 6.32 15.64
CA ASP A 65 -1.56 7.76 15.42
C ASP A 65 -1.14 8.22 14.02
N LYS A 66 -0.60 7.30 13.21
CA LYS A 66 -0.13 7.57 11.86
C LYS A 66 -0.93 6.81 10.83
N GLU A 67 -1.05 7.40 9.65
CA GLU A 67 -1.78 6.82 8.53
C GLU A 67 -0.83 6.25 7.48
N CYS A 68 -1.27 5.19 6.81
CA CYS A 68 -0.68 4.70 5.58
C CYS A 68 -0.64 5.81 4.51
N ARG A 69 0.31 5.70 3.57
CA ARG A 69 0.27 6.51 2.34
C ARG A 69 -1.06 6.35 1.61
N GLY A 70 -1.48 7.37 0.87
CA GLY A 70 -2.85 7.53 0.42
C GLY A 70 -3.66 8.18 1.55
N THR A 71 -4.32 7.38 2.38
CA THR A 71 -4.95 7.75 3.67
C THR A 71 -5.20 6.48 4.49
N ALA A 72 -5.63 6.59 5.75
CA ALA A 72 -6.11 5.43 6.49
C ALA A 72 -7.41 4.81 5.92
N GLN A 73 -8.29 5.62 5.32
CA GLN A 73 -9.53 5.14 4.70
C GLN A 73 -9.31 4.51 3.32
N ASN A 74 -8.26 4.95 2.62
CA ASN A 74 -7.86 4.43 1.32
C ASN A 74 -6.33 4.19 1.29
N PRO A 75 -5.83 3.18 2.03
CA PRO A 75 -4.40 2.88 2.10
C PRO A 75 -3.85 2.54 0.73
N CYS A 76 -2.64 3.03 0.42
CA CYS A 76 -1.99 2.89 -0.88
C CYS A 76 -2.89 3.33 -2.03
N SER A 77 -3.60 4.44 -1.81
CA SER A 77 -4.54 5.03 -2.77
C SER A 77 -5.59 4.04 -3.29
N GLY A 78 -5.83 2.95 -2.56
CA GLY A 78 -6.77 1.89 -2.93
C GLY A 78 -6.20 0.87 -3.92
N HIS A 79 -4.92 0.98 -4.25
CA HIS A 79 -4.23 0.22 -5.29
C HIS A 79 -2.97 -0.48 -4.76
N GLY A 80 -3.00 -0.95 -3.51
CA GLY A 80 -1.85 -1.63 -2.93
C GLY A 80 -2.03 -2.09 -1.48
N LEU A 81 -0.96 -2.66 -0.95
CA LEU A 81 -0.87 -3.18 0.42
C LEU A 81 0.04 -2.29 1.27
N CYS A 82 -0.51 -1.82 2.40
CA CYS A 82 0.22 -1.01 3.36
C CYS A 82 0.83 -1.85 4.49
N SER A 83 2.06 -1.54 4.88
CA SER A 83 2.68 -1.97 6.13
C SER A 83 2.04 -1.23 7.33
N SER A 84 0.86 -1.71 7.74
CA SER A 84 0.08 -1.18 8.88
C SER A 84 0.42 -1.89 10.20
N GLY A 85 -0.22 -1.46 11.29
CA GLY A 85 -0.03 -2.05 12.63
C GLY A 85 0.98 -1.31 13.49
N ALA A 86 1.08 -1.71 14.77
CA ALA A 86 1.92 -1.01 15.75
C ALA A 86 3.41 -0.99 15.38
N GLN A 87 3.86 -2.02 14.65
CA GLN A 87 5.22 -2.15 14.13
C GLN A 87 5.31 -1.86 12.61
N GLY A 88 4.23 -1.39 12.01
CA GLY A 88 4.18 -1.02 10.59
C GLY A 88 5.01 0.23 10.30
N THR A 89 5.31 0.43 9.03
CA THR A 89 6.06 1.61 8.55
C THR A 89 5.17 2.64 7.86
N GLY A 90 3.91 2.31 7.56
CA GLY A 90 3.00 3.14 6.75
C GLY A 90 3.27 3.12 5.26
N GLU A 91 4.30 2.40 4.83
CA GLU A 91 4.75 2.31 3.45
C GLU A 91 3.91 1.31 2.67
N CYS A 92 3.67 1.62 1.40
CA CYS A 92 3.12 0.68 0.44
C CYS A 92 4.24 -0.24 -0.03
N PHE A 93 4.16 -1.53 0.31
CA PHE A 93 5.19 -2.50 -0.08
C PHE A 93 4.82 -3.27 -1.35
N GLN A 94 3.58 -3.15 -1.80
CA GLN A 94 3.07 -3.74 -3.04
C GLN A 94 1.99 -2.81 -3.62
N CYS A 95 2.07 -2.54 -4.92
CA CYS A 95 0.97 -1.96 -5.67
C CYS A 95 0.26 -3.04 -6.49
N ASP A 96 -1.02 -2.80 -6.80
CA ASP A 96 -1.76 -3.58 -7.76
C ASP A 96 -1.10 -3.46 -9.15
N PRO A 97 -1.20 -4.50 -10.00
CA PRO A 97 -0.65 -4.46 -11.35
C PRO A 97 -1.12 -3.21 -12.11
N GLY A 98 -0.18 -2.51 -12.75
CA GLY A 98 -0.46 -1.29 -13.50
C GLY A 98 -0.56 -0.01 -12.66
N HIS A 99 -0.27 -0.08 -11.35
CA HIS A 99 -0.18 1.10 -10.48
C HIS A 99 1.23 1.25 -9.90
N TYR A 100 1.69 2.48 -9.81
CA TYR A 100 3.05 2.78 -9.37
C TYR A 100 3.10 4.02 -8.47
N GLY A 101 4.28 4.22 -7.90
CA GLY A 101 4.59 5.34 -7.03
C GLY A 101 4.50 4.96 -5.55
N ALA A 102 5.06 5.83 -4.72
CA ALA A 102 5.21 5.66 -3.29
C ALA A 102 3.91 5.27 -2.55
N ASP A 103 2.77 5.75 -3.05
CA ASP A 103 1.42 5.52 -2.54
C ASP A 103 0.56 4.67 -3.49
N CYS A 104 1.12 4.12 -4.56
CA CYS A 104 0.41 3.39 -5.61
C CYS A 104 -0.70 4.18 -6.33
N GLY A 105 -0.72 5.52 -6.20
CA GLY A 105 -1.80 6.35 -6.76
C GLY A 105 -1.70 6.61 -8.26
N SER A 106 -0.56 6.28 -8.90
CA SER A 106 -0.33 6.62 -10.31
C SER A 106 -0.57 5.41 -11.23
N PRO A 107 -1.48 5.49 -12.19
CA PRO A 107 -1.67 4.42 -13.17
C PRO A 107 -0.59 4.46 -14.25
N CYS A 108 -0.18 3.29 -14.73
CA CYS A 108 0.75 3.16 -15.85
C CYS A 108 0.21 3.79 -17.13
N THR A 109 1.12 4.24 -18.00
CA THR A 109 0.75 4.78 -19.31
C THR A 109 0.11 3.68 -20.18
N GLY A 110 -0.91 4.03 -20.96
CA GLY A 110 -1.61 3.08 -21.82
C GLY A 110 -2.39 2.03 -21.04
N SER A 111 -2.76 2.30 -19.79
CA SER A 111 -3.69 1.48 -19.02
C SER A 111 -5.11 1.71 -19.51
N GLY A 112 -5.78 0.64 -19.92
CA GLY A 112 -7.14 0.70 -20.45
C GLY A 112 -7.75 -0.69 -20.64
N PRO A 113 -8.82 -0.81 -21.45
CA PRO A 113 -9.47 -2.09 -21.74
C PRO A 113 -8.51 -3.13 -22.34
N ASP A 114 -7.51 -2.66 -23.10
CA ASP A 114 -6.51 -3.49 -23.79
C ASP A 114 -5.36 -3.93 -22.87
N GLY A 115 -5.39 -3.55 -21.59
CA GLY A 115 -4.36 -3.85 -20.60
C GLY A 115 -3.43 -2.67 -20.33
N VAL A 116 -2.29 -2.92 -19.69
CA VAL A 116 -1.23 -1.92 -19.46
C VAL A 116 -0.37 -1.76 -20.71
N CYS A 117 0.17 -0.57 -20.97
CA CYS A 117 0.99 -0.30 -22.15
C CYS A 117 0.30 -0.72 -23.47
N ASN A 118 -1.02 -0.46 -23.56
CA ASN A 118 -1.90 -0.87 -24.67
C ASN A 118 -1.83 -2.37 -25.02
N GLY A 119 -1.48 -3.23 -24.05
CA GLY A 119 -1.33 -4.67 -24.28
C GLY A 119 -0.05 -5.05 -25.03
N HIS A 120 0.80 -4.08 -25.34
CA HIS A 120 2.01 -4.24 -26.16
C HIS A 120 3.30 -4.00 -25.37
N GLY A 121 3.23 -4.10 -24.04
CA GLY A 121 4.38 -3.90 -23.18
C GLY A 121 4.16 -4.32 -21.74
N ARG A 122 5.23 -4.22 -20.96
CA ARG A 122 5.20 -4.38 -19.50
C ARG A 122 5.43 -3.02 -18.85
N CYS A 123 4.64 -2.69 -17.85
CA CYS A 123 4.87 -1.49 -17.07
C CYS A 123 5.93 -1.72 -15.97
N PHE A 124 6.77 -0.71 -15.73
CA PHE A 124 7.55 -0.61 -14.50
C PHE A 124 6.66 -0.04 -13.38
N ASP A 125 5.85 -0.93 -12.82
CA ASP A 125 4.89 -0.65 -11.76
C ASP A 125 5.47 -0.88 -10.34
N GLY A 126 4.63 -0.75 -9.32
CA GLY A 126 5.01 -0.94 -7.92
C GLY A 126 5.47 0.33 -7.19
N PRO A 127 5.80 0.21 -5.89
CA PRO A 127 6.09 1.37 -5.03
C PRO A 127 7.31 2.21 -5.46
N HIS A 128 8.22 1.57 -6.20
CA HIS A 128 9.42 2.18 -6.78
C HIS A 128 9.35 2.27 -8.31
N GLY A 129 8.20 1.93 -8.89
CA GLY A 129 7.96 2.05 -10.32
C GLY A 129 7.91 3.50 -10.76
N ASN A 130 8.12 3.72 -12.07
CA ASN A 130 8.06 5.03 -12.69
C ASN A 130 6.98 5.13 -13.78
N GLY A 131 6.17 4.08 -13.95
CA GLY A 131 5.06 4.05 -14.91
C GLY A 131 5.45 3.96 -16.38
N SER A 132 6.75 3.81 -16.67
CA SER A 132 7.23 3.66 -18.04
C SER A 132 6.95 2.25 -18.57
N CYS A 133 6.77 2.15 -19.88
CA CYS A 133 6.49 0.89 -20.55
C CYS A 133 7.75 0.35 -21.23
N ALA A 134 8.06 -0.92 -20.97
CA ALA A 134 8.96 -1.72 -21.78
C ALA A 134 8.15 -2.42 -22.88
N CYS A 135 8.23 -1.88 -24.10
CA CYS A 135 7.46 -2.40 -25.23
C CYS A 135 7.95 -3.76 -25.70
N LEU A 136 7.02 -4.60 -26.13
CA LEU A 136 7.29 -5.91 -26.70
C LEU A 136 8.01 -5.76 -28.05
N SER A 137 8.88 -6.74 -28.33
CA SER A 137 9.61 -6.85 -29.58
C SER A 137 9.71 -8.32 -29.94
N GLY A 138 9.06 -8.72 -31.02
CA GLY A 138 9.10 -10.09 -31.52
C GLY A 138 8.29 -10.28 -32.80
N GLU A 139 8.58 -11.35 -33.53
CA GLU A 139 7.92 -11.66 -34.82
C GLU A 139 6.41 -11.93 -34.65
N GLU A 140 6.01 -12.57 -33.54
CA GLU A 140 4.60 -12.89 -33.26
C GLU A 140 3.89 -11.80 -32.45
N THR A 141 4.62 -11.14 -31.55
CA THR A 141 4.07 -10.13 -30.63
C THR A 141 4.11 -8.71 -31.19
N GLY A 142 4.82 -8.50 -32.29
CA GLY A 142 5.07 -7.19 -32.88
C GLY A 142 6.27 -6.46 -32.29
N THR A 143 6.81 -5.50 -33.03
CA THR A 143 7.89 -4.62 -32.57
C THR A 143 7.36 -3.22 -32.28
N TRP A 144 7.08 -2.95 -31.01
CA TRP A 144 6.38 -1.76 -30.55
C TRP A 144 7.33 -0.71 -29.94
N ALA A 145 6.90 0.54 -29.98
CA ALA A 145 7.63 1.71 -29.51
C ALA A 145 6.67 2.82 -29.02
N GLY A 146 7.27 3.88 -28.49
CA GLY A 146 6.54 4.99 -27.88
C GLY A 146 6.30 4.79 -26.39
N ALA A 147 5.93 5.87 -25.69
CA ALA A 147 5.78 5.85 -24.22
C ALA A 147 4.68 4.87 -23.74
N ALA A 148 3.71 4.59 -24.60
CA ALA A 148 2.56 3.72 -24.32
C ALA A 148 2.55 2.44 -25.17
N CYS A 149 3.61 2.16 -25.95
CA CYS A 149 3.68 1.04 -26.89
C CYS A 149 2.57 1.03 -27.95
N THR A 150 2.21 2.20 -28.46
CA THR A 150 1.20 2.37 -29.53
C THR A 150 1.79 2.45 -30.93
N ASP A 151 3.08 2.79 -31.03
CA ASP A 151 3.73 3.07 -32.30
C ASP A 151 4.53 1.84 -32.73
N CYS A 152 4.68 1.60 -34.04
CA CYS A 152 5.65 0.63 -34.51
C CYS A 152 7.07 1.18 -34.34
N ALA A 153 7.99 0.33 -33.91
CA ALA A 153 9.40 0.67 -33.91
C ALA A 153 9.89 1.02 -35.32
N ARG A 154 10.99 1.78 -35.42
CA ARG A 154 11.56 2.16 -36.71
C ARG A 154 11.86 0.92 -37.56
N GLY A 155 11.37 0.92 -38.80
CA GLY A 155 11.49 -0.21 -39.72
C GLY A 155 10.35 -1.22 -39.66
N PHE A 156 9.37 -1.03 -38.75
CA PHE A 156 8.18 -1.88 -38.63
C PHE A 156 6.91 -1.11 -38.98
N TYR A 157 5.91 -1.81 -39.51
CA TYR A 157 4.61 -1.25 -39.89
C TYR A 157 3.48 -2.29 -39.78
N GLY A 158 2.26 -1.81 -40.03
CA GLY A 158 1.04 -2.61 -39.93
C GLY A 158 0.40 -2.55 -38.55
N GLN A 159 -0.83 -3.06 -38.43
CA GLN A 159 -1.62 -2.94 -37.20
C GLN A 159 -0.99 -3.65 -35.99
N ASN A 160 -0.21 -4.71 -36.23
CA ASN A 160 0.46 -5.47 -35.19
C ASN A 160 1.99 -5.24 -35.15
N CYS A 161 2.50 -4.27 -35.93
CA CYS A 161 3.93 -3.99 -36.04
C CYS A 161 4.83 -5.20 -36.35
N THR A 162 4.30 -6.17 -37.12
CA THR A 162 5.03 -7.36 -37.59
C THR A 162 5.54 -7.23 -39.01
N GLY A 163 5.06 -6.24 -39.78
CA GLY A 163 5.54 -5.98 -41.14
C GLY A 163 6.89 -5.28 -41.10
N GLU A 164 7.90 -5.85 -41.75
CA GLU A 164 9.24 -5.27 -41.85
C GLU A 164 9.41 -4.46 -43.14
N CYS A 165 9.87 -3.23 -43.02
CA CYS A 165 10.30 -2.43 -44.15
C CYS A 165 11.72 -2.83 -44.55
N GLN A 166 11.85 -3.77 -45.50
CA GLN A 166 13.15 -4.18 -46.04
C GLN A 166 13.89 -3.05 -46.77
N THR A 167 13.19 -1.96 -47.13
CA THR A 167 13.74 -0.73 -47.71
C THR A 167 13.03 0.53 -47.19
N CYS A 168 13.28 0.96 -45.95
CA CYS A 168 13.08 2.36 -45.55
C CYS A 168 14.27 3.22 -46.04
N SER A 169 14.49 3.23 -47.35
CA SER A 169 15.35 4.23 -47.99
C SER A 169 14.48 5.47 -48.18
N GLY A 170 14.82 6.58 -47.53
CA GLY A 170 14.05 7.82 -47.57
C GLY A 170 13.65 8.21 -49.00
N GLN A 171 12.40 8.65 -49.12
CA GLN A 171 11.98 9.59 -50.17
C GLN A 171 11.62 10.91 -49.50
#